data_AF-A0A377TXP3-F1
#
_entry.id   AF-A0A377TXP3-F1
#
_cell.length_a   1.000
_cell.length_b   1.000
_cell.length_c   1.000
_cell.angle_alpha   90.00
_cell.angle_beta   90.00
_cell.angle_gamma   90.00
#
_symmetry.space_group_name_H-M   'P 1'
#
loop_
_entity.id
_entity.type
_entity.pdbx_description
1 polymer ?
#
loop_
_entity_poly.entity_id
_entity_poly.type
_entity_poly.pdbx_seq_one_letter_code
_entity_poly.pdbx_strand_id
1 'polypeptide(L)'
;MSALKSHEAKTAETPFTINLTGCPLAQNISISLEGTPDTNANGTSAAVLALSDAADTAKGVGIEVFSSPDGSTEGTQLTFDKQSKTAVSQADENGDIAFNFIADLKSDSSQDVTAGNINATANIDIVYE
;
A
#
# COMPACT_ATOMS: atom_id res chain seq x y z
N MET A 1 0.18 -18.65 13.03
CA MET A 1 -0.03 -18.02 11.71
C MET A 1 -1.46 -18.29 11.28
N SER A 2 -2.32 -17.27 11.27
CA SER A 2 -3.68 -17.42 10.76
C SER A 2 -3.60 -17.49 9.24
N ALA A 3 -3.92 -18.63 8.66
CA ALA A 3 -3.94 -18.80 7.21
C ALA A 3 -5.13 -18.04 6.62
N LEU A 4 -4.95 -17.45 5.44
CA LEU A 4 -6.02 -16.86 4.64
C LEU A 4 -6.93 -18.00 4.17
N LYS A 5 -8.07 -18.20 4.86
CA LYS A 5 -8.97 -19.36 4.68
C LYS A 5 -10.21 -19.07 3.83
N SER A 6 -10.40 -17.82 3.42
CA SER A 6 -11.56 -17.38 2.63
C SER A 6 -11.18 -16.18 1.77
N HIS A 7 -11.99 -15.93 0.73
CA HIS A 7 -11.91 -14.68 -0.03
C HIS A 7 -12.11 -13.48 0.92
N GLU A 8 -11.50 -12.34 0.60
CA GLU A 8 -11.50 -11.10 1.39
C GLU A 8 -10.81 -11.19 2.77
N ALA A 9 -10.15 -12.30 3.08
CA ALA A 9 -9.36 -12.40 4.30
C ALA A 9 -8.11 -11.52 4.21
N LYS A 10 -7.81 -10.80 5.29
CA LYS A 10 -6.57 -10.03 5.48
C LYS A 10 -5.64 -10.68 6.50
N THR A 11 -4.34 -10.46 6.37
CA THR A 11 -3.36 -10.82 7.41
C THR A 11 -3.33 -9.79 8.54
N ALA A 12 -2.42 -9.96 9.50
CA ALA A 12 -2.13 -8.91 10.46
C ALA A 12 -1.51 -7.69 9.76
N GLU A 13 -1.81 -6.52 10.29
CA GLU A 13 -1.37 -5.23 9.79
C GLU A 13 0.14 -5.03 9.90
N THR A 14 0.75 -4.51 8.84
CA THR A 14 2.18 -4.15 8.82
C THR A 14 2.33 -2.64 8.65
N PRO A 15 2.49 -1.87 9.74
CA PRO A 15 2.67 -0.43 9.66
C PRO A 15 4.06 -0.07 9.13
N PHE A 16 4.13 1.00 8.35
CA PHE A 16 5.39 1.62 7.93
C PHE A 16 5.27 3.13 7.77
N THR A 17 6.39 3.84 7.84
CA THR A 17 6.44 5.30 7.77
C THR A 17 7.45 5.74 6.73
N ILE A 18 7.06 6.74 5.93
CA ILE A 18 7.95 7.48 5.03
C ILE A 18 8.18 8.86 5.66
N ASN A 19 9.43 9.13 6.02
CA ASN A 19 9.85 10.44 6.53
C ASN A 19 10.54 11.22 5.42
N LEU A 20 10.06 12.44 5.17
CA LEU A 20 10.75 13.42 4.33
C LEU A 20 11.31 14.51 5.23
N THR A 21 12.54 14.94 4.95
CA THR A 21 13.26 15.94 5.75
C THR A 21 13.80 17.04 4.87
N GLY A 22 13.87 18.26 5.38
CA GLY A 22 14.35 19.42 4.61
C GLY A 22 13.37 19.88 3.52
N CYS A 23 12.07 19.63 3.72
CA CYS A 23 11.02 20.11 2.84
C CYS A 23 10.83 21.64 3.00
N PRO A 24 10.52 22.37 1.91
CA PRO A 24 10.14 23.77 1.99
C PRO A 24 8.90 23.97 2.88
N LEU A 25 8.94 24.97 3.74
CA LEU A 25 7.80 25.33 4.59
C LEU A 25 6.62 25.82 3.73
N ALA A 26 5.39 25.55 4.19
CA ALA A 26 4.13 25.90 3.53
C ALA A 26 3.90 25.27 2.14
N GLN A 27 4.74 24.32 1.72
CA GLN A 27 4.51 23.53 0.52
C GLN A 27 3.60 22.35 0.83
N ASN A 28 2.51 22.23 0.08
CA ASN A 28 1.59 21.10 0.16
C ASN A 28 2.21 19.88 -0.51
N ILE A 29 2.22 18.75 0.21
CA ILE A 29 2.77 17.48 -0.25
C ILE A 29 1.71 16.39 -0.07
N SER A 30 1.61 15.51 -1.06
CA SER A 30 0.87 14.25 -0.96
C SER A 30 1.71 13.10 -1.52
N ILE A 31 1.34 11.87 -1.17
CA ILE A 31 1.96 10.65 -1.70
C ILE A 31 0.94 9.86 -2.51
N SER A 32 1.35 9.40 -3.68
CA SER A 32 0.66 8.38 -4.48
C SER A 32 1.56 7.17 -4.69
N LEU A 33 0.95 6.02 -5.00
CA LEU A 33 1.67 4.78 -5.27
C LEU A 33 1.56 4.38 -6.75
N GLU A 34 2.61 3.75 -7.23
CA GLU A 34 2.64 3.10 -8.53
C GLU A 34 3.19 1.69 -8.40
N GLY A 35 2.55 0.75 -9.08
CA GLY A 35 2.97 -0.63 -9.13
C GLY A 35 2.16 -1.38 -10.17
N THR A 36 2.41 -2.66 -10.32
CA THR A 36 1.58 -3.51 -11.20
C THR A 36 0.36 -4.00 -10.41
N PRO A 37 -0.87 -3.61 -10.79
CA PRO A 37 -2.07 -4.11 -10.13
C PRO A 37 -2.24 -5.62 -10.27
N ASP A 38 -2.81 -6.28 -9.26
CA ASP A 38 -3.23 -7.68 -9.38
C ASP A 38 -4.51 -7.77 -10.22
N THR A 39 -4.38 -8.26 -11.45
CA THR A 39 -5.48 -8.43 -12.40
C THR A 39 -6.49 -9.49 -11.96
N ASN A 40 -6.13 -10.32 -10.98
CA ASN A 40 -7.00 -11.37 -10.46
C ASN A 40 -7.75 -10.93 -9.20
N ALA A 41 -7.46 -9.74 -8.68
CA ALA A 41 -8.15 -9.20 -7.53
C ALA A 41 -9.64 -9.01 -7.84
N ASN A 42 -10.53 -9.43 -6.94
CA ASN A 42 -11.94 -9.08 -7.04
C ASN A 42 -12.09 -7.59 -6.66
N GLY A 43 -13.13 -6.94 -7.18
CA GLY A 43 -13.31 -5.49 -6.97
C GLY A 43 -12.35 -4.62 -7.78
N THR A 44 -11.70 -3.65 -7.14
CA THR A 44 -10.84 -2.66 -7.82
C THR A 44 -9.42 -3.18 -7.92
N SER A 45 -9.05 -3.77 -9.06
CA SER A 45 -7.71 -4.34 -9.27
C SER A 45 -6.57 -3.38 -8.95
N ALA A 46 -6.74 -2.09 -9.26
CA ALA A 46 -5.74 -1.05 -8.95
C ALA A 46 -5.44 -0.88 -7.45
N ALA A 47 -6.30 -1.37 -6.55
CA ALA A 47 -6.13 -1.27 -5.10
C ALA A 47 -5.26 -2.39 -4.49
N VAL A 48 -4.90 -3.40 -5.30
CA VAL A 48 -4.11 -4.55 -4.88
C VAL A 48 -2.85 -4.65 -5.73
N LEU A 49 -1.68 -4.70 -5.10
CA LEU A 49 -0.40 -4.87 -5.76
C LEU A 49 -0.13 -6.35 -6.03
N ALA A 50 0.24 -6.67 -7.27
CA ALA A 50 0.65 -8.00 -7.67
C ALA A 50 1.99 -8.38 -7.04
N LEU A 51 2.12 -9.65 -6.65
CA LEU A 51 3.41 -10.21 -6.24
C LEU A 51 4.34 -10.39 -7.44
N SER A 52 5.65 -10.27 -7.21
CA SER A 52 6.69 -10.50 -8.21
C SER A 52 6.61 -11.92 -8.78
N ASP A 53 6.64 -12.05 -10.11
CA ASP A 53 6.53 -13.35 -10.76
C ASP A 53 7.82 -14.18 -10.60
N ALA A 54 7.72 -15.29 -9.88
CA ALA A 54 8.76 -16.28 -9.69
C ALA A 54 8.14 -17.66 -9.42
N ALA A 55 8.94 -18.72 -9.61
CA ALA A 55 8.46 -20.11 -9.49
C ALA A 55 7.83 -20.43 -8.12
N ASP A 56 8.38 -19.83 -7.06
CA ASP A 56 7.93 -20.07 -5.69
C ASP A 56 7.01 -18.95 -5.17
N THR A 57 6.49 -18.06 -6.02
CA THR A 57 5.61 -16.96 -5.57
C THR A 57 4.23 -17.48 -5.17
N ALA A 58 3.72 -17.01 -4.03
CA ALA A 58 2.36 -17.31 -3.58
C ALA A 58 1.32 -16.87 -4.62
N LYS A 59 0.23 -17.62 -4.78
CA LYS A 59 -0.90 -17.24 -5.66
C LYS A 59 -2.16 -17.00 -4.83
N GLY A 60 -3.11 -16.29 -5.43
CA GLY A 60 -4.40 -15.98 -4.81
C GLY A 60 -4.35 -14.86 -3.77
N VAL A 61 -3.22 -14.14 -3.65
CA VAL A 61 -3.02 -13.06 -2.69
C VAL A 61 -2.29 -11.89 -3.34
N GLY A 62 -2.56 -10.68 -2.84
CA GLY A 62 -1.83 -9.47 -3.19
C GLY A 62 -1.68 -8.55 -1.97
N ILE A 63 -1.09 -7.37 -2.17
CA ILE A 63 -0.82 -6.41 -1.09
C ILE A 63 -1.72 -5.18 -1.25
N GLU A 64 -2.43 -4.81 -0.19
CA GLU A 64 -3.13 -3.52 -0.10
C GLU A 64 -2.30 -2.55 0.76
N VAL A 65 -2.41 -1.25 0.48
CA VAL A 65 -1.79 -0.20 1.27
C VAL A 65 -2.81 0.88 1.59
N PHE A 66 -2.89 1.24 2.86
CA PHE A 66 -3.74 2.30 3.38
C PHE A 66 -2.87 3.42 3.92
N SER A 67 -3.28 4.67 3.71
CA SER A 67 -2.77 5.76 4.54
C SER A 67 -3.25 5.58 5.97
N SER A 68 -2.47 6.02 6.94
CA SER A 68 -2.81 5.90 8.36
C SER A 68 -2.35 7.14 9.11
N PRO A 69 -3.13 8.23 9.12
CA PRO A 69 -2.69 9.50 9.73
C PRO A 69 -2.20 9.37 11.19
N ASP A 70 -2.77 8.45 11.96
CA ASP A 70 -2.37 8.17 13.34
C ASP A 70 -1.34 7.02 13.49
N GLY A 71 -0.98 6.35 12.38
CA GLY A 71 -0.05 5.23 12.34
C GLY A 71 -0.59 3.90 12.87
N SER A 72 -1.90 3.81 13.14
CA SER A 72 -2.53 2.63 13.76
C SER A 72 -3.91 2.27 13.20
N THR A 73 -4.56 3.16 12.45
CA THR A 73 -5.87 2.90 11.83
C THR A 73 -5.81 3.02 10.32
N GLU A 74 -6.47 2.11 9.60
CA GLU A 74 -6.64 2.21 8.15
C GLU A 74 -7.45 3.48 7.81
N GLY A 75 -6.85 4.37 7.01
CA GLY A 75 -7.48 5.54 6.45
C GLY A 75 -7.88 5.32 4.99
N THR A 76 -7.32 6.13 4.09
CA THR A 76 -7.61 6.03 2.65
C THR A 76 -6.83 4.89 2.02
N GLN A 77 -7.52 3.97 1.34
CA GLN A 77 -6.85 2.97 0.51
C GLN A 77 -6.18 3.64 -0.69
N LEU A 78 -4.90 3.33 -0.89
CA LEU A 78 -4.15 3.80 -2.03
C LEU A 78 -4.24 2.79 -3.18
N THR A 79 -4.26 3.32 -4.40
CA THR A 79 -4.22 2.54 -5.62
C THR A 79 -2.84 2.66 -6.26
N PHE A 80 -2.42 1.61 -6.95
CA PHE A 80 -1.11 1.48 -7.57
C PHE A 80 -1.06 2.04 -9.01
N ASP A 81 -2.03 2.88 -9.37
CA ASP A 81 -2.17 3.55 -10.67
C ASP A 81 -2.07 5.09 -10.56
N LYS A 82 -1.58 5.58 -9.43
CA LYS A 82 -1.44 7.01 -9.07
C LYS A 82 -2.74 7.80 -8.93
N GLN A 83 -3.91 7.17 -9.03
CA GLN A 83 -5.18 7.89 -8.95
C GLN A 83 -5.56 8.26 -7.51
N SER A 84 -5.27 7.39 -6.55
CA SER A 84 -5.46 7.68 -5.12
C SER A 84 -4.21 8.31 -4.51
N LYS A 85 -4.41 9.29 -3.63
CA LYS A 85 -3.37 10.03 -2.92
C LYS A 85 -3.68 10.08 -1.43
N THR A 86 -2.64 10.23 -0.61
CA THR A 86 -2.83 10.60 0.80
C THR A 86 -3.51 11.97 0.93
N ALA A 87 -4.03 12.27 2.11
CA ALA A 87 -4.34 13.65 2.46
C ALA A 87 -3.10 14.54 2.28
N VAL A 88 -3.33 15.77 1.86
CA VAL A 88 -2.28 16.79 1.76
C VAL A 88 -1.78 17.13 3.16
N SER A 89 -0.47 17.24 3.30
CA SER A 89 0.18 17.68 4.53
C SER A 89 1.35 18.61 4.22
N GLN A 90 1.75 19.39 5.20
CA GLN A 90 2.85 20.35 5.12
C GLN A 90 3.95 19.95 6.10
N ALA A 91 5.17 20.31 5.78
CA ALA A 91 6.29 20.13 6.68
C ALA A 91 6.13 20.98 7.96
N ASP A 92 6.64 20.45 9.06
CA ASP A 92 6.71 21.16 10.33
C ASP A 92 7.75 22.30 10.30
N GLU A 93 7.96 22.98 11.42
CA GLU A 93 8.91 24.10 11.53
C GLU A 93 10.36 23.72 11.21
N ASN A 94 10.72 22.42 11.27
CA ASN A 94 12.05 21.90 10.93
C ASN A 94 12.15 21.48 9.45
N GLY A 95 11.05 21.54 8.70
CA GLY A 95 10.98 21.01 7.34
C GLY A 95 10.81 19.50 7.32
N ASP A 96 10.33 18.88 8.40
CA ASP A 96 10.10 17.45 8.49
C ASP A 96 8.62 17.10 8.31
N ILE A 97 8.34 15.98 7.65
CA ILE A 97 6.99 15.46 7.44
C ILE A 97 7.01 13.94 7.43
N ALA A 98 6.05 13.34 8.13
CA ALA A 98 5.87 11.90 8.19
C ALA A 98 4.55 11.49 7.53
N PHE A 99 4.62 10.52 6.62
CA PHE A 99 3.45 9.82 6.11
C PHE A 99 3.47 8.39 6.62
N ASN A 100 2.42 8.04 7.35
CA ASN A 100 2.23 6.74 7.95
C ASN A 100 1.28 5.91 7.10
N PHE A 101 1.56 4.62 7.02
CA PHE A 101 0.84 3.67 6.18
C PHE A 101 0.69 2.33 6.90
N ILE A 102 -0.30 1.57 6.45
CA ILE A 102 -0.50 0.18 6.84
C ILE A 102 -0.54 -0.65 5.56
N ALA A 103 0.25 -1.72 5.52
CA ALA A 103 0.24 -2.69 4.43
C ALA A 103 -0.25 -4.05 4.92
N ASP A 104 -1.14 -4.66 4.14
CA ASP A 104 -1.78 -5.93 4.44
C ASP A 104 -1.69 -6.88 3.25
N LEU A 105 -1.65 -8.18 3.52
CA LEU A 105 -1.91 -9.17 2.50
C LEU A 105 -3.40 -9.46 2.44
N LYS A 106 -3.96 -9.39 1.25
CA LYS A 106 -5.36 -9.70 0.97
C LYS A 106 -5.46 -10.92 0.09
N SER A 107 -6.24 -11.90 0.53
CA SER A 107 -6.69 -13.02 -0.29
C SER A 107 -8.01 -12.65 -0.96
N ASP A 108 -7.94 -11.87 -2.03
CA ASP A 108 -9.13 -11.49 -2.78
C ASP A 108 -8.94 -11.76 -4.26
N SER A 109 -8.51 -12.97 -4.58
CA SER A 109 -8.40 -13.41 -5.95
C SER A 109 -9.56 -14.34 -6.31
N SER A 110 -9.91 -14.42 -7.59
CA SER A 110 -10.71 -15.54 -8.11
C SER A 110 -9.94 -16.88 -8.12
N GLN A 111 -8.67 -16.87 -7.71
CA GLN A 111 -7.81 -18.04 -7.60
C GLN A 111 -7.70 -18.54 -6.16
N ASP A 112 -7.52 -19.86 -6.01
CA ASP A 112 -7.18 -20.47 -4.72
C ASP A 112 -5.84 -19.94 -4.20
N VAL A 113 -5.77 -19.74 -2.87
CA VAL A 113 -4.53 -19.35 -2.21
C VAL A 113 -3.55 -20.53 -2.21
N THR A 114 -2.36 -20.31 -2.77
CA THR A 114 -1.27 -21.29 -2.72
C THR A 114 -0.07 -20.69 -2.01
N ALA A 115 0.59 -21.51 -1.19
CA ALA A 115 1.73 -21.07 -0.40
C ALA A 115 2.93 -20.77 -1.31
N GLY A 116 3.70 -19.75 -0.93
CA GLY A 116 4.90 -19.34 -1.61
C GLY A 116 5.49 -18.08 -0.98
N ASN A 117 6.56 -17.58 -1.60
CA ASN A 117 7.19 -16.31 -1.26
C ASN A 117 6.29 -15.14 -1.64
N ILE A 118 6.33 -14.11 -0.81
CA ILE A 118 5.56 -12.88 -0.97
C ILE A 118 6.55 -11.74 -1.08
N ASN A 119 6.80 -11.32 -2.32
CA ASN A 119 7.64 -10.17 -2.64
C ASN A 119 6.89 -9.31 -3.64
N ALA A 120 6.97 -8.00 -3.51
CA ALA A 120 6.42 -7.05 -4.46
C ALA A 120 7.24 -5.76 -4.43
N THR A 121 7.07 -4.92 -5.45
CA THR A 121 7.71 -3.60 -5.51
C THR A 121 6.68 -2.59 -5.96
N ALA A 122 6.57 -1.51 -5.19
CA ALA A 122 5.83 -0.31 -5.56
C ALA A 122 6.78 0.89 -5.52
N ASN A 123 6.54 1.83 -6.41
CA ASN A 123 7.15 3.15 -6.40
C ASN A 123 6.27 4.09 -5.58
N ILE A 124 6.92 5.00 -4.87
CA ILE A 124 6.29 6.07 -4.12
C ILE A 124 6.55 7.35 -4.90
N ASP A 125 5.48 8.01 -5.31
CA ASP A 125 5.54 9.32 -5.95
C ASP A 125 5.20 10.39 -4.92
N ILE A 126 6.15 11.31 -4.73
CA ILE A 126 5.97 12.51 -3.90
C ILE A 126 5.41 13.60 -4.81
N VAL A 127 4.20 14.07 -4.51
CA VAL A 127 3.52 15.09 -5.30
C VAL A 127 3.53 16.40 -4.55
N TYR A 128 4.18 17.40 -5.13
CA TYR A 128 4.13 18.80 -4.69
C TYR A 128 2.93 19.47 -5.38
N GLU A 129 2.02 20.04 -4.59
CA GLU A 129 0.79 20.70 -5.06
C GLU A 129 0.94 22.22 -5.21
#